data_AF-A0A1F8N4L9-F1
#
_entry.id   AF-A0A1F8N4L9-F1
#
_cell.length_a   1.000
_cell.length_b   1.000
_cell.length_c   1.000
_cell.angle_alpha   90.00
_cell.angle_beta   90.00
_cell.angle_gamma   90.00
#
_symmetry.space_group_name_H-M   'P 1'
#
loop_
_entity.id
_entity.type
_entity.pdbx_description
1 polymer ?
#
loop_
_entity_poly.entity_id
_entity_poly.type
_entity_poly.pdbx_seq_one_letter_code
_entity_poly.pdbx_strand_id
1 'polypeptide(L)'
;MKFLIDLLTFPVLGPIKGVVWIAEKVSEQAEKETYNEDTVRGQLVALELRLDLGEISEEEYMEAEEALLARLRIIRERQAAEHQEANA
;
A
#
# COMPACT_ATOMS: atom_id res chain seq x y z
N MET A 1 -24.62 -20.75 5.61
CA MET A 1 -23.89 -21.72 4.78
C MET A 1 -22.83 -20.98 3.96
N LYS A 2 -21.92 -20.27 4.65
CA LYS A 2 -20.94 -19.31 4.10
C LYS A 2 -19.64 -19.51 4.89
N PHE A 3 -19.09 -20.71 4.77
CA PHE A 3 -17.86 -21.14 5.47
C PHE A 3 -17.08 -22.15 4.62
N LEU A 4 -17.78 -22.93 3.78
CA LEU A 4 -17.16 -23.91 2.88
C LEU A 4 -16.48 -23.28 1.65
N ILE A 5 -16.89 -22.07 1.25
CA ILE A 5 -16.29 -21.36 0.12
C ILE A 5 -14.97 -20.68 0.55
N ASP A 6 -14.93 -20.12 1.76
CA ASP A 6 -13.75 -19.43 2.30
C ASP A 6 -12.57 -20.38 2.56
N LEU A 7 -12.85 -21.64 2.87
CA LEU A 7 -11.80 -22.67 3.04
C LEU A 7 -11.27 -23.20 1.70
N LEU A 8 -12.05 -23.08 0.62
CA LEU A 8 -11.66 -23.57 -0.71
C LEU A 8 -10.75 -22.57 -1.46
N THR A 9 -10.83 -21.28 -1.16
CA THR A 9 -10.01 -20.22 -1.77
C THR A 9 -8.72 -19.92 -1.00
N PHE A 10 -8.63 -20.35 0.26
CA PHE A 10 -7.48 -20.15 1.16
C PHE A 10 -6.11 -20.58 0.58
N PRO A 11 -5.94 -21.74 -0.08
CA PRO A 11 -4.62 -22.18 -0.56
C PRO A 11 -4.16 -21.49 -1.86
N VAL A 12 -5.05 -20.76 -2.55
CA VAL A 12 -4.73 -20.04 -3.80
C VAL A 12 -4.64 -18.52 -3.56
N LEU A 13 -5.38 -18.00 -2.56
CA LEU A 13 -5.34 -16.64 -2.01
C LEU A 13 -3.94 -16.18 -1.54
N GLY A 14 -3.25 -17.08 -0.81
CA GLY A 14 -2.02 -16.78 -0.09
C GLY A 14 -0.82 -16.39 -0.97
N PRO A 15 -0.49 -17.13 -2.05
CA PRO A 15 0.69 -16.83 -2.87
C PRO A 15 0.54 -15.58 -3.75
N ILE A 16 -0.67 -15.30 -4.26
CA ILE A 16 -0.92 -14.19 -5.20
C ILE A 16 -0.79 -12.83 -4.50
N LYS A 17 -1.28 -12.73 -3.26
CA LYS A 17 -1.13 -11.54 -2.41
C LYS A 17 0.33 -11.26 -2.04
N GLY A 18 1.13 -12.31 -1.86
CA GLY A 18 2.56 -12.19 -1.59
C GLY A 18 3.39 -11.68 -2.77
N VAL A 19 3.03 -11.98 -4.02
CA VAL A 19 3.82 -11.58 -5.21
C VAL A 19 3.67 -10.09 -5.54
N VAL A 20 2.48 -9.50 -5.36
CA VAL A 20 2.25 -8.05 -5.56
C VAL A 20 3.00 -7.22 -4.51
N TRP A 21 2.99 -7.66 -3.25
CA TRP A 21 3.74 -7.02 -2.16
C TRP A 21 5.26 -7.01 -2.43
N ILE A 22 5.81 -8.09 -3.01
CA ILE A 22 7.22 -8.17 -3.38
C ILE A 22 7.54 -7.22 -4.55
N ALA A 23 6.64 -7.10 -5.54
CA ALA A 23 6.84 -6.19 -6.67
C ALA A 23 6.85 -4.71 -6.23
N GLU A 24 6.01 -4.33 -5.26
CA GLU A 24 5.99 -2.98 -4.68
C GLU A 24 7.26 -2.68 -3.86
N LYS A 25 7.79 -3.65 -3.12
CA LYS A 25 9.02 -3.49 -2.34
C LYS A 25 10.27 -3.25 -3.20
N VAL A 26 10.29 -3.74 -4.44
CA VAL A 26 11.43 -3.56 -5.35
C VAL A 26 11.50 -2.13 -5.91
N SER A 27 10.40 -1.37 -5.91
CA SER A 27 10.38 0.01 -6.42
C SER A 27 10.88 1.06 -5.41
N GLU A 28 11.21 0.69 -4.16
CA GLU A 28 11.64 1.62 -3.10
C GLU A 28 13.03 2.24 -3.31
N GLN A 29 13.76 1.90 -4.37
CA GLN A 29 15.20 2.19 -4.50
C GLN A 29 15.58 3.31 -5.49
N ALA A 30 14.69 4.25 -5.86
CA ALA A 30 15.04 5.32 -6.79
C ALA A 30 14.55 6.73 -6.35
N GLU A 31 15.51 7.52 -5.85
CA GLU A 31 15.65 8.98 -5.67
C GLU A 31 14.48 9.93 -5.23
N LYS A 32 14.85 10.68 -4.16
CA LYS A 32 14.57 12.09 -3.77
C LYS A 32 13.11 12.53 -3.58
N GLU A 33 12.70 12.47 -2.32
CA GLU A 33 11.64 13.26 -1.66
C GLU A 33 10.23 13.16 -2.27
N THR A 34 10.01 13.74 -3.45
CA THR A 34 8.69 13.77 -4.13
C THR A 34 8.28 12.38 -4.60
N TYR A 35 9.23 11.58 -5.09
CA TYR A 35 8.95 10.23 -5.57
C TYR A 35 8.41 9.33 -4.44
N ASN A 36 8.78 9.59 -3.18
CA ASN A 36 8.29 8.84 -2.03
C ASN A 36 6.79 9.09 -1.78
N GLU A 37 6.34 10.35 -1.83
CA GLU A 37 4.93 10.69 -1.60
C GLU A 37 4.05 10.22 -2.77
N ASP A 38 4.48 10.51 -4.00
CA ASP A 38 3.74 10.17 -5.21
C ASP A 38 3.63 8.65 -5.41
N THR A 39 4.66 7.89 -5.01
CA THR A 39 4.61 6.42 -5.04
C THR A 39 3.53 5.88 -4.11
N VAL A 40 3.44 6.38 -2.87
CA VAL A 40 2.44 5.91 -1.90
C VAL A 40 1.02 6.30 -2.34
N ARG A 41 0.85 7.47 -2.96
CA ARG A 41 -0.42 7.88 -3.58
C ARG A 41 -0.81 6.97 -4.74
N GLY A 42 0.14 6.58 -5.58
CA GLY A 42 -0.09 5.61 -6.66
C GLY A 42 -0.49 4.24 -6.15
N GLN A 43 0.12 3.78 -5.04
CA GLN A 43 -0.25 2.52 -4.38
C GLN A 43 -1.68 2.54 -3.83
N LEU A 44 -2.14 3.66 -3.27
CA LEU A 44 -3.53 3.81 -2.82
C LEU A 44 -4.53 3.69 -3.98
N VAL A 45 -4.26 4.32 -5.12
CA VAL A 45 -5.10 4.21 -6.33
C VAL A 45 -5.13 2.79 -6.87
N ALA A 46 -3.97 2.11 -6.88
CA ALA A 46 -3.91 0.71 -7.29
C ALA A 46 -4.68 -0.20 -6.32
N LEU A 47 -4.66 0.09 -5.01
CA LEU A 47 -5.40 -0.64 -3.99
C LEU A 47 -6.91 -0.51 -4.17
N GLU A 48 -7.41 0.69 -4.46
CA GLU A 48 -8.83 0.95 -4.75
C GLU A 48 -9.30 0.20 -6.00
N LEU A 49 -8.52 0.23 -7.09
CA LEU A 49 -8.85 -0.52 -8.31
C LEU A 49 -8.93 -2.03 -8.05
N ARG A 50 -8.07 -2.57 -7.19
CA ARG A 50 -8.09 -4.00 -6.83
C ARG A 50 -9.34 -4.37 -6.03
N LEU A 51 -9.84 -3.47 -5.18
CA LEU A 51 -11.11 -3.65 -4.49
C LEU A 51 -12.27 -3.63 -5.49
N ASP A 52 -12.28 -2.66 -6.40
CA ASP A 52 -13.31 -2.53 -7.44
C ASP A 52 -13.38 -3.75 -8.37
N LEU A 53 -12.23 -4.35 -8.68
CA LEU A 53 -12.12 -5.58 -9.46
C LEU A 53 -12.46 -6.85 -8.65
N GLY A 54 -12.67 -6.72 -7.33
CA GLY A 54 -12.95 -7.85 -6.43
C GLY A 54 -11.72 -8.76 -6.19
N GLU A 55 -10.51 -8.27 -6.43
CA GLU A 55 -9.26 -9.02 -6.23
C GLU A 55 -8.84 -9.08 -4.75
N ILE A 56 -9.32 -8.12 -3.96
CA ILE A 56 -9.13 -8.05 -2.51
C ILE A 56 -10.47 -7.84 -1.82
N SER A 57 -10.56 -8.26 -0.56
CA SER A 57 -11.72 -7.96 0.28
C SER A 57 -11.65 -6.54 0.86
N GLU A 58 -12.79 -6.03 1.32
CA GLU A 58 -12.88 -4.73 2.01
C GLU A 58 -12.00 -4.70 3.28
N GLU A 59 -11.91 -5.82 4.00
CA GLU A 59 -11.07 -5.94 5.20
C GLU A 59 -9.58 -5.84 4.87
N GLU A 60 -9.15 -6.46 3.77
CA GLU A 60 -7.77 -6.37 3.27
C GLU A 60 -7.45 -5.00 2.67
N TYR A 61 -8.44 -4.36 2.05
CA TYR A 61 -8.32 -2.98 1.62
C TYR A 61 -8.07 -2.06 2.82
N MET A 62 -8.89 -2.16 3.89
CA MET A 62 -8.76 -1.31 5.07
C MET A 62 -7.38 -1.47 5.75
N GLU A 63 -6.90 -2.71 5.94
CA GLU A 63 -5.58 -2.95 6.53
C GLU A 63 -4.45 -2.35 5.68
N ALA A 64 -4.50 -2.53 4.36
CA ALA A 64 -3.48 -2.02 3.46
C ALA A 64 -3.54 -0.48 3.33
N GLU A 65 -4.74 0.09 3.29
CA GLU A 65 -4.95 1.54 3.23
C GLU A 65 -4.39 2.22 4.48
N GLU A 66 -4.65 1.67 5.67
CA GLU A 66 -4.13 2.22 6.93
C GLU A 66 -2.59 2.23 6.94
N ALA A 67 -1.96 1.14 6.47
CA ALA A 67 -0.51 1.05 6.37
C ALA A 67 0.08 2.09 5.41
N LEU A 68 -0.54 2.27 4.24
CA LEU A 68 -0.12 3.26 3.24
C LEU A 68 -0.30 4.70 3.76
N LEU A 69 -1.42 4.99 4.41
CA LEU A 69 -1.68 6.30 5.01
C LEU A 69 -0.72 6.60 6.17
N ALA A 70 -0.36 5.61 6.97
CA ALA A 70 0.65 5.76 8.02
C ALA A 70 2.03 6.11 7.42
N ARG A 71 2.43 5.44 6.34
CA ARG A 71 3.66 5.76 5.61
C ARG A 71 3.64 7.18 5.04
N LEU A 72 2.51 7.60 4.47
CA LEU A 72 2.32 8.94 3.92
C LEU A 72 2.51 10.03 4.99
N ARG A 73 1.99 9.81 6.21
CA ARG A 73 2.19 10.72 7.34
C ARG A 73 3.68 10.89 7.67
N ILE A 74 4.42 9.79 7.78
CA ILE A 74 5.86 9.82 8.10
C ILE A 74 6.64 10.59 7.03
N ILE A 75 6.33 10.39 5.74
CA ILE A 75 6.98 11.10 4.63
C ILE A 75 6.75 12.62 4.75
N ARG A 76 5.51 13.04 4.99
CA ARG A 76 5.16 14.45 5.15
C ARG A 76 5.79 15.10 6.37
N GLU A 77 5.86 14.38 7.49
CA GLU A 77 6.52 14.88 8.70
C GLU A 77 8.02 15.14 8.46
N ARG A 78 8.69 14.24 7.73
CA ARG A 78 10.10 14.43 7.35
C ARG A 78 10.29 15.61 6.42
N GLN A 79 9.47 15.71 5.37
CA GLN A 79 9.47 16.85 4.46
C GLN A 79 9.29 18.17 5.20
N ALA A 80 8.33 18.23 6.12
CA ALA A 80 8.07 19.43 6.90
C ALA A 80 9.25 19.81 7.80
N ALA A 81 9.92 18.83 8.42
CA ALA A 81 11.12 19.07 9.23
C ALA A 81 12.30 19.58 8.38
N GLU A 82 12.56 18.95 7.22
CA GLU A 82 13.63 19.37 6.31
C GLU A 82 13.40 20.78 5.74
N HIS A 83 12.15 21.11 5.40
CA HIS A 83 11.79 22.46 4.96
C HIS A 83 11.94 23.52 6.06
N GLN A 84 11.81 23.15 7.34
CA GLN A 84 12.04 24.06 8.47
C GLN A 84 13.54 24.26 8.73
N GLU A 85 14.36 23.21 8.65
CA GLU A 85 15.82 23.30 8.80
C GLU A 85 16.47 24.09 7.65
N ALA A 86 16.01 23.91 6.41
CA ALA A 86 16.55 24.63 5.26
C ALA A 86 16.29 26.16 5.30
N ASN A 87 15.33 26.61 6.13
CA ASN A 87 14.94 28.01 6.27
C ASN A 87 15.41 28.66 7.58
N ALA A 88 16.16 27.93 8.42
CA ALA A 88 16.73 28.41 9.69
C ALA A 88 18.22 28.74 9.55
#